data_AF-A0A831TAK0-F1
#
_entry.id   AF-A0A831TAK0-F1
#
_cell.length_a   1.000
_cell.length_b   1.000
_cell.length_c   1.000
_cell.angle_alpha   90.00
_cell.angle_beta   90.00
_cell.angle_gamma   90.00
#
_symmetry.space_group_name_H-M   'P 1'
#
loop_
_entity.id
_entity.type
_entity.pdbx_description
1 polymer ?
#
loop_
_entity_poly.entity_id
_entity_poly.type
_entity_poly.pdbx_seq_one_letter_code
_entity_poly.pdbx_strand_id
1 'polypeptide(L)'
;MNMLQFDPRKVLANARRSATEDLLDRVTVFRDGMEPQAVEVIEAELARRGVGPEDILRHGKELKHRVLRHADGTVARCGRCQRAAVESVAGHQKLFGLVPLFPKTLYFCDEHWRQRQAEGP
;
A
#
# COMPACT_ATOMS: atom_id res chain seq x y z
N MET A 1 16.22 -26.80 -5.83
CA MET A 1 16.90 -25.52 -5.53
C MET A 1 15.83 -24.50 -5.17
N ASN A 2 15.72 -24.14 -3.89
CA ASN A 2 14.61 -23.35 -3.34
C ASN A 2 15.05 -21.87 -3.25
N MET A 3 14.63 -21.04 -4.21
CA MET A 3 15.05 -19.63 -4.29
C MET A 3 13.87 -18.73 -3.89
N LEU A 4 13.88 -18.30 -2.62
CA LEU A 4 13.25 -17.11 -2.01
C LEU A 4 13.10 -17.39 -0.50
N GLN A 5 14.22 -17.50 0.22
CA GLN A 5 14.17 -17.57 1.67
C GLN A 5 13.81 -16.19 2.23
N PHE A 6 12.90 -16.16 3.20
CA PHE A 6 12.61 -14.96 3.99
C PHE A 6 13.90 -14.41 4.61
N ASP A 7 14.18 -13.13 4.38
CA ASP A 7 15.35 -12.43 4.92
C ASP A 7 14.87 -11.27 5.82
N PRO A 8 14.86 -11.45 7.15
CA PRO A 8 14.35 -10.44 8.08
C PRO A 8 15.18 -9.15 8.05
N ARG A 9 16.46 -9.21 7.65
CA ARG A 9 17.31 -8.02 7.57
C ARG A 9 16.89 -7.12 6.41
N LYS A 10 16.51 -7.72 5.27
CA LYS A 10 15.97 -6.98 4.13
C LYS A 10 14.62 -6.36 4.45
N VAL A 11 13.74 -7.09 5.13
CA VAL A 11 12.44 -6.56 5.58
C VAL A 11 12.65 -5.38 6.53
N LEU A 12 13.53 -5.50 7.52
CA LEU A 12 13.83 -4.42 8.45
C LEU A 12 14.45 -3.20 7.75
N ALA A 13 15.38 -3.41 6.82
CA ALA A 13 15.99 -2.33 6.06
C ALA A 13 14.98 -1.62 5.13
N ASN A 14 14.00 -2.34 4.59
CA ASN A 14 12.88 -1.74 3.87
C ASN A 14 11.97 -0.97 4.83
N ALA A 15 11.62 -1.59 5.97
CA ALA A 15 10.72 -0.98 6.94
C ALA A 15 11.28 0.35 7.46
N ARG A 16 12.57 0.40 7.80
CA ARG A 16 13.27 1.63 8.23
C ARG A 16 13.24 2.77 7.21
N ARG A 17 13.16 2.46 5.91
CA ARG A 17 13.09 3.45 4.82
C ARG A 17 11.66 3.84 4.44
N SER A 18 10.69 2.99 4.76
CA SER A 18 9.28 3.25 4.50
C SER A 18 8.69 4.29 5.46
N ALA A 19 7.74 5.07 4.94
CA ALA A 19 6.90 5.95 5.75
C ALA A 19 6.06 5.14 6.75
N THR A 20 5.69 5.75 7.88
CA THR A 20 4.94 5.07 8.94
C THR A 20 3.56 4.60 8.45
N GLU A 21 2.89 5.38 7.61
CA GLU A 21 1.59 5.03 7.06
C GLU A 21 1.68 3.85 6.08
N ASP A 22 2.78 3.74 5.32
CA ASP A 22 3.02 2.58 4.45
C ASP A 22 3.21 1.29 5.28
N LEU A 23 3.86 1.39 6.44
CA LEU A 23 3.98 0.27 7.37
C LEU A 23 2.65 -0.09 8.02
N LEU A 24 1.85 0.91 8.40
CA LEU A 24 0.50 0.71 8.93
C LEU A 24 -0.41 0.01 7.93
N ASP A 25 -0.39 0.41 6.65
CA ASP A 25 -1.15 -0.25 5.59
C ASP A 25 -0.76 -1.73 5.46
N ARG A 26 0.54 -2.02 5.56
CA ARG A 26 1.07 -3.39 5.44
C ARG A 26 0.57 -4.32 6.54
N VAL A 27 0.61 -3.87 7.80
CA VAL A 27 0.21 -4.70 8.95
C VAL A 27 -1.30 -4.73 9.18
N THR A 28 -2.07 -3.89 8.46
CA THR A 28 -3.53 -3.82 8.56
C THR A 28 -4.23 -4.37 7.31
N VAL A 29 -4.15 -3.68 6.17
CA VAL A 29 -4.91 -3.98 4.96
C VAL A 29 -4.21 -4.96 4.01
N PHE A 30 -2.88 -5.00 4.01
CA PHE A 30 -2.12 -5.98 3.22
C PHE A 30 -1.59 -7.17 4.01
N ARG A 31 -2.00 -7.32 5.27
CA ARG A 31 -1.48 -8.34 6.20
C ARG A 31 -1.59 -9.75 5.64
N ASP A 32 -2.72 -10.07 5.00
CA ASP A 32 -3.01 -11.41 4.47
C ASP A 32 -2.07 -11.84 3.33
N GLY A 33 -1.42 -10.89 2.67
CA GLY A 33 -0.44 -11.14 1.61
C GLY A 33 1.00 -11.19 2.09
N MET A 34 1.25 -11.19 3.41
CA MET A 34 2.57 -11.13 4.01
C MET A 34 2.92 -12.37 4.81
N GLU A 35 4.19 -12.75 4.74
CA GLU A 35 4.76 -13.74 5.65
C GLU A 35 4.61 -13.28 7.10
N PRO A 36 4.16 -14.13 8.05
CA PRO A 36 3.95 -13.74 9.44
C PRO A 36 5.18 -13.09 10.09
N GLN A 37 6.37 -13.62 9.77
CA GLN A 37 7.64 -13.09 10.28
C GLN A 37 7.94 -11.67 9.75
N ALA A 38 7.46 -11.33 8.54
CA ALA A 38 7.59 -9.98 8.01
C ALA A 38 6.71 -8.99 8.78
N VAL A 39 5.51 -9.43 9.18
CA VAL A 39 4.58 -8.64 9.97
C VAL A 39 5.18 -8.31 11.33
N GLU A 40 5.75 -9.29 12.03
CA GLU A 40 6.41 -9.09 13.32
C GLU A 40 7.55 -8.05 13.24
N VAL A 41 8.39 -8.13 12.19
CA VAL A 41 9.48 -7.16 11.96
C VAL A 41 8.94 -5.74 11.75
N ILE A 42 7.82 -5.61 11.02
CA ILE A 42 7.22 -4.29 10.77
C ILE A 42 6.53 -3.76 12.03
N GLU A 43 5.80 -4.59 12.78
CA GLU A 43 5.18 -4.19 14.04
C GLU A 43 6.23 -3.75 15.07
N ALA A 44 7.38 -4.41 15.14
CA ALA A 44 8.49 -3.99 15.98
C ALA A 44 9.07 -2.62 15.55
N GLU A 45 9.19 -2.37 14.24
CA GLU A 45 9.63 -1.07 13.73
C GLU A 45 8.58 0.03 13.96
N LEU A 46 7.29 -0.27 13.87
CA LEU A 46 6.20 0.64 14.22
C LEU A 46 6.22 0.99 15.71
N ALA A 47 6.39 -0.02 16.58
CA ALA A 47 6.52 0.19 18.03
C ALA A 47 7.73 1.09 18.35
N ARG A 48 8.86 0.90 17.66
CA ARG A 48 10.05 1.76 17.78
C ARG A 48 9.77 3.23 17.40
N ARG A 49 8.79 3.48 16.54
CA ARG A 49 8.33 4.83 16.14
C ARG A 49 7.25 5.40 17.06
N GLY A 50 6.90 4.70 18.14
CA GLY A 50 5.84 5.10 19.06
C GLY A 50 4.43 4.78 18.55
N VAL A 51 4.29 3.95 17.51
CA VAL A 51 2.99 3.50 16.99
C VAL A 51 2.64 2.18 17.67
N GLY A 52 1.60 2.21 18.50
CA GLY A 52 1.18 1.07 19.30
C GLY A 52 0.14 0.19 18.61
N PRO A 53 -0.23 -0.94 19.25
CA PRO A 53 -1.30 -1.82 18.77
C PRO A 53 -2.65 -1.09 18.59
N GLU A 54 -2.96 -0.12 19.46
CA GLU A 54 -4.19 0.67 19.35
C GLU A 54 -4.23 1.53 18.09
N ASP A 55 -3.08 2.11 17.70
CA ASP A 55 -2.96 2.89 16.47
C ASP A 55 -3.12 2.00 15.23
N ILE A 56 -2.54 0.80 15.26
CA ILE A 56 -2.69 -0.21 14.20
C ILE A 56 -4.16 -0.61 14.06
N LEU A 57 -4.84 -0.90 15.17
CA LEU A 57 -6.25 -1.27 15.16
C LEU A 57 -7.15 -0.13 14.67
N ARG A 58 -6.88 1.10 15.12
CA ARG A 58 -7.60 2.30 14.70
C ARG A 58 -7.43 2.52 13.20
N HIS A 59 -6.20 2.50 12.69
CA HIS A 59 -5.87 2.63 11.28
C HIS A 59 -6.58 1.56 10.43
N GLY A 60 -6.53 0.30 10.88
CA GLY A 60 -7.21 -0.80 10.20
C GLY A 60 -8.73 -0.62 10.13
N LYS A 61 -9.36 -0.13 11.21
CA LYS A 61 -10.80 0.16 11.22
C LYS A 61 -11.17 1.31 10.29
N GLU A 62 -10.40 2.40 10.31
CA GLU A 62 -10.61 3.57 9.45
C GLU A 62 -10.49 3.22 7.96
N LEU A 63 -9.50 2.39 7.60
CA LEU A 63 -9.28 1.99 6.22
C LEU A 63 -10.22 0.89 5.74
N LYS A 64 -10.71 0.00 6.62
CA LYS A 64 -11.52 -1.17 6.23
C LYS A 64 -12.68 -0.83 5.27
N HIS A 65 -13.32 0.33 5.47
CA HIS A 65 -14.46 0.79 4.69
C HIS A 65 -14.10 1.73 3.54
N ARG A 66 -12.87 2.24 3.51
CA ARG A 66 -12.40 3.24 2.54
C ARG A 66 -11.52 2.64 1.45
N VAL A 67 -10.87 1.50 1.71
CA VAL A 67 -9.97 0.89 0.74
C VAL A 67 -10.74 0.22 -0.39
N LEU A 68 -10.26 0.46 -1.61
CA LEU A 68 -10.77 -0.22 -2.80
C LEU A 68 -10.20 -1.63 -2.86
N ARG A 69 -11.02 -2.57 -3.31
CA ARG A 69 -10.65 -3.96 -3.51
C ARG A 69 -10.85 -4.35 -4.97
N HIS A 70 -9.98 -5.22 -5.45
CA HIS A 70 -10.15 -5.87 -6.74
C HIS A 70 -11.25 -6.93 -6.64
N ALA A 71 -11.70 -7.43 -7.79
CA ALA A 71 -12.75 -8.45 -7.86
C ALA A 71 -12.35 -9.78 -7.18
N ASP A 72 -11.05 -10.03 -7.03
CA ASP A 72 -10.50 -11.18 -6.30
C ASP A 72 -10.46 -10.97 -4.77
N GLY A 73 -10.92 -9.82 -4.27
CA GLY A 73 -10.94 -9.47 -2.84
C GLY A 73 -9.64 -8.85 -2.32
N THR A 74 -8.57 -8.79 -3.13
CA THR A 74 -7.30 -8.17 -2.74
C THR A 74 -7.43 -6.65 -2.68
N VAL A 75 -6.69 -6.02 -1.77
CA VAL A 75 -6.70 -4.55 -1.62
C VAL A 75 -5.94 -3.92 -2.78
N ALA A 76 -6.57 -2.95 -3.45
CA ALA A 76 -5.95 -2.21 -4.53
C ALA A 76 -4.82 -1.33 -4.00
N ARG A 77 -3.71 -1.29 -4.74
CA ARG A 77 -2.56 -0.44 -4.43
C ARG A 77 -2.59 0.84 -5.25
N CYS A 78 -2.06 1.91 -4.68
CA CYS A 78 -1.84 3.13 -5.44
C CYS A 78 -0.89 2.86 -6.63
N GLY A 79 -1.20 3.39 -7.80
CA GLY A 79 -0.31 3.28 -8.96
C GLY A 79 0.99 4.08 -8.86
N ARG A 80 1.14 4.94 -7.82
CA ARG A 80 2.29 5.84 -7.60
C ARG A 80 3.13 5.50 -6.37
N CYS A 81 2.59 4.76 -5.41
CA CYS A 81 3.29 4.31 -4.21
C CYS A 81 2.78 2.95 -3.73
N GLN A 82 3.21 2.50 -2.55
CA GLN A 82 2.82 1.19 -2.00
C GLN A 82 1.63 1.25 -1.04
N ARG A 83 1.02 2.44 -0.85
CA ARG A 83 -0.14 2.64 0.04
C ARG A 83 -1.42 2.05 -0.55
N ALA A 84 -2.38 1.77 0.32
CA ALA A 84 -3.71 1.32 -0.08
C ALA A 84 -4.45 2.41 -0.87
N ALA A 85 -5.10 1.99 -1.95
CA ALA A 85 -5.91 2.88 -2.77
C ALA A 85 -7.28 3.09 -2.12
N VAL A 86 -7.69 4.34 -2.06
CA VAL A 86 -9.02 4.75 -1.57
C VAL A 86 -9.89 5.32 -2.69
N GLU A 87 -9.28 5.73 -3.80
CA GLU A 87 -9.97 6.36 -4.93
C GLU A 87 -9.56 5.72 -6.24
N SER A 88 -10.48 5.73 -7.21
CA SER A 88 -10.22 5.21 -8.55
C SER A 88 -10.80 6.09 -9.64
N VAL A 89 -10.13 6.13 -10.78
CA VAL A 89 -10.55 6.93 -11.94
C VAL A 89 -10.33 6.13 -13.21
N ALA A 90 -11.24 6.28 -14.16
CA ALA A 90 -11.03 5.78 -15.52
C ALA A 90 -9.91 6.59 -16.18
N GLY A 91 -8.87 5.92 -16.64
CA GLY A 91 -7.77 6.55 -17.35
C GLY A 91 -7.30 5.71 -18.53
N HIS A 92 -6.29 6.20 -19.22
CA HIS A 92 -5.61 5.45 -20.27
C HIS A 92 -4.19 5.15 -19.82
N GLN A 93 -3.78 3.88 -19.91
CA GLN A 93 -2.39 3.53 -19.73
C GLN A 93 -1.64 3.91 -21.02
N LYS A 94 -0.71 4.87 -20.93
CA LYS A 94 0.13 5.29 -22.07
C LYS A 94 1.27 4.30 -22.25
N LEU A 95 1.37 3.67 -23.43
CA LEU A 95 2.59 2.96 -23.86
C LEU A 95 3.53 3.98 -24.53
N PHE A 96 4.79 4.04 -24.08
CA PHE A 96 5.82 4.97 -24.56
C PHE A 96 5.43 6.47 -24.56
N GLY A 97 4.49 6.88 -23.70
CA GLY A 97 4.06 8.27 -23.60
C GLY A 97 3.19 8.79 -24.76
N LEU A 98 2.99 8.02 -25.84
CA LEU A 98 2.31 8.48 -27.05
C LEU A 98 0.98 7.78 -27.37
N VAL A 99 0.79 6.50 -27.02
CA VAL A 99 -0.40 5.75 -27.48
C VAL A 99 -1.28 5.30 -26.30
N PRO A 100 -2.48 5.89 -26.11
CA PRO A 100 -3.47 5.40 -25.15
C PRO A 100 -4.18 4.17 -25.74
N LEU A 101 -3.76 2.97 -25.34
CA LEU A 101 -4.22 1.76 -26.01
C LEU A 101 -5.47 1.12 -25.40
N PHE A 102 -5.69 1.24 -24.08
CA PHE A 102 -6.87 0.65 -23.43
C PHE A 102 -7.36 1.48 -22.24
N PRO A 103 -8.69 1.64 -22.07
CA PRO A 103 -9.26 2.20 -20.85
C PRO A 103 -8.91 1.29 -19.68
N LYS A 104 -8.34 1.87 -18.63
CA LYS A 104 -7.94 1.17 -17.42
C LYS A 104 -8.31 1.98 -16.19
N THR A 105 -8.85 1.30 -15.18
CA THR A 105 -9.05 1.89 -13.86
C THR A 105 -7.69 2.13 -13.20
N LEU A 106 -7.39 3.39 -12.91
CA LEU A 106 -6.21 3.82 -12.16
C LEU A 106 -6.60 4.00 -10.68
N TYR A 107 -5.77 3.50 -9.78
CA TYR A 107 -6.02 3.49 -8.34
C TYR A 107 -5.06 4.45 -7.62
N PHE A 108 -5.58 5.23 -6.68
CA PHE A 108 -4.81 6.26 -5.95
C PHE A 108 -5.04 6.18 -4.44
N CYS A 109 -3.98 6.42 -3.67
CA CYS A 109 -4.11 6.72 -2.24
C CYS A 109 -4.58 8.17 -2.04
N ASP A 110 -5.01 8.51 -0.82
CA ASP A 110 -5.58 9.82 -0.49
C ASP A 110 -4.65 10.98 -0.88
N GLU A 111 -3.34 10.83 -0.61
CA GLU A 111 -2.32 11.82 -0.94
C GLU A 111 -2.15 12.03 -2.45
N HIS A 112 -1.94 10.95 -3.22
CA HIS A 112 -1.75 11.06 -4.66
C HIS A 112 -3.02 11.46 -5.39
N TRP A 113 -4.19 11.17 -4.81
CA TRP A 113 -5.46 11.67 -5.32
C TRP A 113 -5.55 13.19 -5.19
N ARG A 114 -5.20 13.75 -4.02
CA ARG A 114 -5.15 15.21 -3.82
C ARG A 114 -4.15 15.89 -4.76
N GLN A 115 -2.96 15.31 -4.94
CA GLN A 115 -1.97 15.83 -5.88
C GLN A 115 -2.51 15.84 -7.32
N ARG A 116 -3.13 14.74 -7.77
CA ARG A 116 -3.75 14.66 -9.10
C ARG A 116 -4.85 15.71 -9.30
N GLN A 117 -5.68 15.95 -8.29
CA GLN A 117 -6.70 16.99 -8.37
C GLN A 117 -6.08 18.40 -8.50
N ALA A 118 -4.97 18.65 -7.81
CA ALA A 118 -4.26 19.92 -7.88
C ALA A 118 -3.55 20.13 -9.24
N GLU A 119 -3.12 19.06 -9.91
CA GLU A 119 -2.45 19.11 -11.22
C GLU A 119 -3.43 19.38 -12.39
N GLY A 120 -4.74 19.29 -12.16
CA GLY A 120 -5.75 19.44 -13.20
C GLY A 120 -5.86 18.21 -14.12
N PRO A 121 -6.94 18.11 -14.91
CA PRO A 121 -7.20 16.99 -15.82
C PRO A 121 -6.16 16.83 -16.94
#